data_AF-A0A946MGR3-F1
#
_entry.id   AF-A0A946MGR3-F1
#
_cell.length_a   1.000
_cell.length_b   1.000
_cell.length_c   1.000
_cell.angle_alpha   90.00
_cell.angle_beta   90.00
_cell.angle_gamma   90.00
#
_symmetry.space_group_name_H-M   'P 1'
#
loop_
_entity.id
_entity.type
_entity.pdbx_description
1 polymer ?
#
loop_
_entity_poly.entity_id
_entity_poly.type
_entity_poly.pdbx_seq_one_letter_code
_entity_poly.pdbx_strand_id
1 'polypeptide(L)'
;MPDDKQQLLDFPDPLGDPVSSTASVPKHTGRRISACLIALVAIPLFIQWYPGEIALWKQASARIAWDNGDRTTALELTAEATNWDPHSIPIKLDQAQWHDKMGQHQTAIDLYNSLLSDADNPVTVSLDTELITLRMTLCDVLNRQAIAGRSDNDVLKLPAEPSIQAAQVWQQWQIIDRWYLVDDRLASLPILETATYYNNRAYQIAISGDHITEALQDINHCIDLLGGDSMCLFSQSMSYVQGAYQSYHAKDTSIALERLDTAISFLAQRHASLPEVEPGVQRKGSQAQIMAQRRIDFRKMYGRVLLFRAQLLRQANKPDDAELDFRQALKFGAVPDAFQPEVFSSTILINPETANFVGMALDTRGLLHLLNSQPQLAHKDLDQAVILVSQYLRQTESSIKIEKGSSSSPMDLDEYLTSVKRQLAIVIYHRSLVLMAVDKTEAAQRDLRQVRQLGFKPSPMLF
;
A
#
# COMPACT_ATOMS: atom_id res chain seq x y z
N MET A 1 67.25 33.38 -7.10
CA MET A 1 68.31 34.29 -7.57
C MET A 1 69.44 34.24 -6.57
N PRO A 2 70.72 34.28 -6.96
CA PRO A 2 71.33 34.19 -8.29
C PRO A 2 72.29 32.95 -8.31
N ASP A 3 73.23 32.66 -9.20
CA ASP A 3 73.93 33.45 -10.20
C ASP A 3 74.52 32.54 -11.29
N ASP A 4 74.74 33.23 -12.39
CA ASP A 4 75.34 32.93 -13.68
C ASP A 4 76.72 32.23 -13.73
N LYS A 5 76.96 31.61 -14.91
CA LYS A 5 78.17 31.64 -15.77
C LYS A 5 79.17 30.46 -15.84
N GLN A 6 79.19 29.93 -17.08
CA GLN A 6 80.33 29.70 -17.99
C GLN A 6 81.42 28.67 -17.61
N GLN A 7 81.63 27.68 -18.49
CA GLN A 7 82.80 27.68 -19.40
C GLN A 7 82.75 26.55 -20.44
N LEU A 8 83.12 26.93 -21.67
CA LEU A 8 83.44 26.07 -22.82
C LEU A 8 84.62 25.14 -22.51
N LEU A 9 84.68 23.98 -23.19
CA LEU A 9 85.78 23.65 -24.11
C LEU A 9 85.47 22.37 -24.91
N ASP A 10 85.49 22.55 -26.23
CA ASP A 10 85.51 21.52 -27.28
C ASP A 10 86.69 20.56 -27.13
N PHE A 11 86.50 19.30 -27.54
CA PHE A 11 87.50 18.45 -28.20
C PHE A 11 86.80 17.22 -28.84
N PRO A 12 87.43 16.54 -29.82
CA PRO A 12 86.97 16.53 -31.20
C PRO A 12 86.33 15.20 -31.64
N ASP A 13 85.61 15.25 -32.76
CA ASP A 13 85.31 14.07 -33.59
C ASP A 13 86.60 13.31 -33.92
N PRO A 14 86.53 11.96 -33.90
CA PRO A 14 86.63 11.31 -35.20
C PRO A 14 85.79 10.03 -35.37
N LEU A 15 85.24 9.93 -36.59
CA LEU A 15 85.20 8.74 -37.45
C LEU A 15 84.51 7.47 -36.95
N GLY A 16 83.44 7.10 -37.66
CA GLY A 16 83.16 5.71 -38.00
C GLY A 16 81.70 5.34 -37.85
N ASP A 17 80.94 5.48 -38.93
CA ASP A 17 79.62 4.86 -39.08
C ASP A 17 79.71 3.33 -38.91
N PRO A 18 78.78 2.73 -38.16
CA PRO A 18 78.19 1.47 -38.56
C PRO A 18 76.74 1.72 -38.98
N VAL A 19 76.52 1.47 -40.28
CA VAL A 19 75.21 1.25 -40.88
C VAL A 19 74.39 0.31 -39.98
N SER A 20 73.33 0.84 -39.36
CA SER A 20 72.25 0.04 -38.82
C SER A 20 70.93 0.63 -39.33
N SER A 21 70.31 -0.17 -40.19
CA SER A 21 69.08 0.08 -40.89
C SER A 21 67.95 0.52 -39.96
N THR A 22 67.58 1.79 -40.03
CA THR A 22 66.26 2.25 -39.62
C THR A 22 65.25 1.70 -40.63
N ALA A 23 64.75 0.50 -40.37
CA ALA A 23 63.52 0.02 -40.99
C ALA A 23 62.39 0.95 -40.52
N SER A 24 62.14 2.01 -41.30
CA SER A 24 60.99 2.87 -41.13
C SER A 24 59.75 2.01 -41.27
N VAL A 25 59.11 1.67 -40.14
CA VAL A 25 57.78 1.08 -40.14
C VAL A 25 56.87 2.07 -40.87
N PRO A 26 56.20 1.68 -41.97
CA PRO A 26 55.38 2.61 -42.73
C PRO A 26 54.30 3.15 -41.80
N LYS A 27 54.21 4.49 -41.66
CA LYS A 27 53.19 5.18 -40.83
C LYS A 27 51.74 4.74 -41.14
N HIS A 28 51.50 4.14 -42.30
CA HIS A 28 50.21 3.56 -42.68
C HIS A 28 49.88 2.22 -42.02
N THR A 29 50.87 1.44 -41.59
CA THR A 29 50.66 0.09 -40.99
C THR A 29 50.18 0.20 -39.54
N GLY A 30 50.78 1.10 -38.75
CA GLY A 30 50.34 1.35 -37.37
C GLY A 30 48.92 1.91 -37.29
N ARG A 31 48.53 2.78 -38.24
CA ARG A 31 47.17 3.35 -38.32
C ARG A 31 46.11 2.30 -38.66
N ARG A 32 46.46 1.30 -39.47
CA ARG A 32 45.60 0.14 -39.79
C ARG A 32 45.47 -0.81 -38.61
N ILE A 33 46.56 -1.08 -37.89
CA ILE A 33 46.55 -1.95 -36.70
C ILE A 33 45.74 -1.31 -35.55
N SER A 34 45.92 -0.01 -35.29
CA SER A 34 45.10 0.71 -34.30
C SER A 34 43.63 0.78 -34.69
N ALA A 35 43.30 0.99 -35.98
CA ALA A 35 41.92 0.95 -36.45
C ALA A 35 41.29 -0.44 -36.29
N CYS A 36 42.04 -1.52 -36.56
CA CYS A 36 41.57 -2.89 -36.33
C CYS A 36 41.38 -3.19 -34.84
N LEU A 37 42.26 -2.70 -33.95
CA LEU A 37 42.13 -2.87 -32.50
C LEU A 37 40.93 -2.08 -31.94
N ILE A 38 40.71 -0.84 -32.41
CA ILE A 38 39.52 -0.07 -32.04
C ILE A 38 38.27 -0.75 -32.56
N ALA A 39 38.25 -1.25 -33.79
CA ALA A 39 37.11 -1.98 -34.34
C ALA A 39 36.84 -3.29 -33.55
N LEU A 40 37.89 -4.01 -33.14
CA LEU A 40 37.76 -5.23 -32.34
C LEU A 40 37.18 -5.01 -30.94
N VAL A 41 37.29 -3.80 -30.38
CA VAL A 41 36.72 -3.46 -29.06
C VAL A 41 35.37 -2.74 -29.21
N ALA A 42 35.28 -1.77 -30.12
CA ALA A 42 34.09 -0.97 -30.31
C ALA A 42 32.95 -1.77 -30.94
N ILE A 43 33.21 -2.62 -31.95
CA ILE A 43 32.14 -3.36 -32.63
C ILE A 43 31.41 -4.32 -31.67
N PRO A 44 32.08 -5.12 -30.83
CA PRO A 44 31.39 -5.95 -29.85
C PRO A 44 30.59 -5.13 -28.83
N LEU A 45 31.14 -4.00 -28.34
CA LEU A 45 30.43 -3.12 -27.43
C LEU A 45 29.19 -2.50 -28.07
N PHE A 46 29.28 -2.04 -29.33
CA PHE A 46 28.14 -1.53 -30.08
C PHE A 46 27.12 -2.64 -30.35
N ILE A 47 27.52 -3.84 -30.78
CA ILE A 47 26.60 -4.96 -31.02
C ILE A 47 25.90 -5.38 -29.72
N GLN A 48 26.59 -5.34 -28.59
CA GLN A 48 26.02 -5.72 -27.30
C GLN A 48 25.10 -4.66 -26.69
N TRP A 49 25.40 -3.37 -26.87
CA TRP A 49 24.69 -2.28 -26.16
C TRP A 49 23.63 -1.58 -27.02
N TYR A 50 23.84 -1.51 -28.33
CA TYR A 50 22.96 -0.78 -29.26
C TYR A 50 21.51 -1.32 -29.31
N PRO A 51 21.25 -2.65 -29.28
CA PRO A 51 19.88 -3.16 -29.25
C PRO A 51 19.08 -2.69 -28.03
N GLY A 52 19.71 -2.73 -26.84
CA GLY A 52 19.07 -2.32 -25.59
C GLY A 52 18.72 -0.83 -25.57
N GLU A 53 19.63 0.02 -26.05
CA GLU A 53 19.38 1.46 -26.14
C GLU A 53 18.21 1.78 -27.10
N ILE A 54 18.16 1.15 -28.28
CA ILE A 54 17.03 1.30 -29.21
C ILE A 54 15.72 0.86 -28.54
N ALA A 55 15.73 -0.29 -27.85
CA ALA A 55 14.57 -0.78 -27.13
C ALA A 55 14.06 0.26 -26.11
N LEU A 56 14.96 0.92 -25.38
CA LEU A 56 14.60 1.99 -24.43
C LEU A 56 13.99 3.21 -25.12
N TRP A 57 14.55 3.69 -26.24
CA TRP A 57 13.97 4.81 -27.00
C TRP A 57 12.59 4.49 -27.56
N LYS A 58 12.41 3.26 -28.06
CA LYS A 58 11.11 2.76 -28.54
C LYS A 58 10.11 2.67 -27.40
N GLN A 59 10.52 2.15 -26.24
CA GLN A 59 9.66 2.08 -25.06
C GLN A 59 9.29 3.46 -24.51
N ALA A 60 10.22 4.42 -24.50
CA ALA A 60 9.92 5.79 -24.13
C ALA A 60 8.88 6.42 -25.07
N SER A 61 9.02 6.20 -26.37
CA SER A 61 8.03 6.65 -27.37
C SER A 61 6.68 5.96 -27.19
N ALA A 62 6.68 4.66 -26.84
CA ALA A 62 5.48 3.90 -26.53
C ALA A 62 4.74 4.48 -25.30
N ARG A 63 5.46 4.85 -24.24
CA ARG A 63 4.90 5.51 -23.05
C ARG A 63 4.26 6.86 -23.39
N ILE A 64 4.93 7.68 -24.21
CA ILE A 64 4.37 8.95 -24.67
C ILE A 64 3.06 8.73 -25.46
N ALA A 65 3.04 7.73 -26.36
CA ALA A 65 1.83 7.39 -27.10
C ALA A 65 0.70 6.91 -26.16
N TRP A 66 1.06 6.09 -25.16
CA TRP A 66 0.13 5.61 -24.14
C TRP A 66 -0.47 6.77 -23.33
N ASP A 67 0.34 7.71 -22.89
CA ASP A 67 -0.10 8.86 -22.09
C ASP A 67 -0.98 9.81 -22.91
N ASN A 68 -0.72 9.93 -24.22
CA ASN A 68 -1.55 10.68 -25.16
C ASN A 68 -2.86 9.95 -25.55
N GLY A 69 -3.08 8.73 -25.04
CA GLY A 69 -4.28 7.92 -25.33
C GLY A 69 -4.23 7.14 -26.64
N ASP A 70 -3.12 7.19 -27.38
CA ASP A 70 -2.91 6.40 -28.60
C ASP A 70 -2.43 4.97 -28.25
N ARG A 71 -3.40 4.15 -27.84
CA ARG A 71 -3.17 2.78 -27.37
C ARG A 71 -2.57 1.88 -28.46
N THR A 72 -2.98 2.07 -29.71
CA THR A 72 -2.51 1.25 -30.84
C THR A 72 -1.03 1.50 -31.09
N THR A 73 -0.63 2.76 -31.24
CA THR A 73 0.78 3.13 -31.45
C THR A 73 1.65 2.74 -30.27
N ALA A 74 1.14 2.87 -29.04
CA ALA A 74 1.86 2.41 -27.85
C ALA A 74 2.18 0.90 -27.90
N LEU A 75 1.19 0.08 -28.27
CA LEU A 75 1.36 -1.37 -28.41
C LEU A 75 2.32 -1.76 -29.54
N GLU A 76 2.26 -1.09 -30.68
CA GLU A 76 3.18 -1.33 -31.80
C GLU A 76 4.62 -1.01 -31.40
N LEU A 77 4.85 0.17 -30.81
CA LEU A 77 6.18 0.62 -30.40
C LEU A 77 6.78 -0.24 -29.28
N THR A 78 5.98 -0.72 -28.33
CA THR A 78 6.47 -1.62 -27.29
C THR A 78 6.76 -3.02 -27.83
N ALA A 79 5.98 -3.52 -28.79
CA ALA A 79 6.28 -4.78 -29.46
C ALA A 79 7.59 -4.68 -30.26
N GLU A 80 7.82 -3.56 -30.95
CA GLU A 80 9.11 -3.28 -31.57
C GLU A 80 10.25 -3.24 -30.54
N ALA A 81 10.04 -2.60 -29.38
CA ALA A 81 11.02 -2.55 -28.31
C ALA A 81 11.38 -3.96 -27.80
N THR A 82 10.40 -4.85 -27.63
CA THR A 82 10.63 -6.25 -27.26
C THR A 82 11.40 -7.03 -28.34
N ASN A 83 11.20 -6.74 -29.62
CA ASN A 83 12.00 -7.38 -30.67
C ASN A 83 13.48 -6.99 -30.60
N TRP A 84 13.78 -5.76 -30.14
CA TRP A 84 15.15 -5.29 -29.95
C TRP A 84 15.79 -5.81 -28.65
N ASP A 85 15.00 -5.95 -27.58
CA ASP A 85 15.44 -6.55 -26.31
C ASP A 85 14.36 -7.48 -25.72
N PRO A 86 14.37 -8.78 -26.11
CA PRO A 86 13.36 -9.75 -25.66
C PRO A 86 13.39 -10.09 -24.18
N HIS A 87 14.45 -9.73 -23.46
CA HIS A 87 14.66 -10.05 -22.05
C HIS A 87 14.46 -8.85 -21.12
N SER A 88 14.10 -7.69 -21.67
CA SER A 88 13.85 -6.49 -20.88
C SER A 88 12.64 -6.64 -19.97
N ILE A 89 12.90 -6.78 -18.67
CA ILE A 89 11.85 -6.84 -17.62
C ILE A 89 10.96 -5.58 -17.66
N PRO A 90 11.50 -4.34 -17.70
CA PRO A 90 10.66 -3.14 -17.72
C PRO A 90 9.72 -3.05 -18.92
N ILE A 91 10.16 -3.48 -20.10
CA ILE A 91 9.33 -3.46 -21.32
C ILE A 91 8.17 -4.46 -21.19
N LYS A 92 8.47 -5.71 -20.82
CA LYS A 92 7.44 -6.74 -20.60
C LYS A 92 6.46 -6.35 -19.48
N LEU A 93 6.94 -5.69 -18.43
CA LEU A 93 6.11 -5.21 -17.34
C LEU A 93 5.12 -4.14 -17.82
N ASP A 94 5.58 -3.15 -18.58
CA ASP A 94 4.70 -2.13 -19.17
C ASP A 94 3.66 -2.78 -20.09
N GLN A 95 4.06 -3.74 -20.92
CA GLN A 95 3.13 -4.51 -21.77
C GLN A 95 2.05 -5.21 -20.94
N ALA A 96 2.46 -5.93 -19.88
CA ALA A 96 1.52 -6.64 -19.02
C ALA A 96 0.51 -5.68 -18.39
N GLN A 97 0.98 -4.54 -17.86
CA GLN A 97 0.13 -3.51 -17.28
C GLN A 97 -0.82 -2.87 -18.30
N TRP A 98 -0.35 -2.63 -19.52
CA TRP A 98 -1.15 -2.03 -20.59
C TRP A 98 -2.23 -2.99 -21.09
N HIS A 99 -1.89 -4.26 -21.31
CA HIS A 99 -2.85 -5.31 -21.66
C HIS A 99 -3.94 -5.46 -20.59
N ASP A 100 -3.56 -5.45 -19.31
CA ASP A 100 -4.52 -5.48 -18.20
C ASP A 100 -5.45 -4.25 -18.21
N LYS A 101 -4.90 -3.03 -18.40
CA LYS A 101 -5.68 -1.78 -18.51
C LYS A 101 -6.65 -1.78 -19.69
N MET A 102 -6.38 -2.55 -20.75
CA MET A 102 -7.28 -2.72 -21.90
C MET A 102 -8.28 -3.89 -21.74
N GLY A 103 -8.30 -4.56 -20.59
CA GLY A 103 -9.17 -5.72 -20.34
C GLY A 103 -8.68 -7.02 -20.97
N GLN A 104 -7.47 -7.05 -21.52
CA GLN A 104 -6.83 -8.24 -22.10
C GLN A 104 -6.10 -9.04 -21.01
N HIS A 105 -6.86 -9.44 -19.98
CA HIS A 105 -6.29 -10.00 -18.75
C HIS A 105 -5.49 -11.30 -18.97
N GLN A 106 -5.91 -12.17 -19.90
CA GLN A 106 -5.15 -13.40 -20.19
C GLN A 106 -3.75 -13.09 -20.72
N THR A 107 -3.64 -12.16 -21.68
CA THR A 107 -2.34 -11.74 -22.23
C THR A 107 -1.44 -11.14 -21.14
N ALA A 108 -2.03 -10.32 -20.25
CA ALA A 108 -1.31 -9.78 -19.11
C ALA A 108 -0.81 -10.88 -18.16
N ILE A 109 -1.66 -11.86 -17.83
CA ILE A 109 -1.29 -13.03 -17.00
C ILE A 109 -0.16 -13.83 -17.64
N ASP A 110 -0.22 -14.07 -18.95
CA ASP A 110 0.83 -14.81 -19.66
C ASP A 110 2.18 -14.06 -19.62
N LEU A 111 2.17 -12.73 -19.75
CA LEU A 111 3.36 -11.88 -19.62
C LEU A 111 3.91 -11.88 -18.19
N TYR A 112 3.06 -11.76 -17.16
CA TYR A 112 3.47 -11.86 -15.77
C TYR A 112 4.08 -13.23 -15.44
N ASN A 113 3.48 -14.31 -15.92
CA ASN A 113 4.01 -15.66 -15.74
C ASN A 113 5.35 -15.86 -16.47
N SER A 114 5.54 -15.26 -17.66
CA SER A 114 6.84 -15.26 -18.34
C SER A 114 7.90 -14.53 -17.51
N LEU A 115 7.58 -13.35 -16.98
CA LEU A 115 8.48 -12.58 -16.12
C LEU A 115 8.88 -13.35 -14.85
N LEU A 116 7.92 -14.04 -14.22
CA LEU A 116 8.17 -14.85 -13.03
C LEU A 116 8.98 -16.12 -13.35
N SER A 117 8.72 -16.76 -14.49
CA SER A 117 9.44 -17.98 -14.89
C SER A 117 10.90 -17.71 -15.24
N ASP A 118 11.19 -16.56 -15.88
CA ASP A 118 12.55 -16.11 -16.19
C ASP A 118 13.34 -15.83 -14.90
N ALA A 119 12.65 -15.38 -13.83
CA ALA A 119 13.24 -15.05 -12.54
C ALA A 119 13.38 -16.25 -11.58
N ASP A 120 12.49 -17.25 -11.67
CA ASP A 120 12.51 -18.48 -10.85
C ASP A 120 13.60 -19.49 -11.31
N ASN A 121 14.47 -19.12 -12.26
CA ASN A 121 15.56 -19.97 -12.74
C ASN A 121 16.66 -20.11 -11.66
N PRO A 122 16.94 -21.33 -11.14
CA PRO A 122 17.73 -21.57 -9.92
C PRO A 122 19.20 -21.17 -9.98
N VAL A 123 19.69 -20.66 -11.12
CA VAL A 123 21.08 -20.24 -11.30
C VAL A 123 21.30 -18.79 -10.87
N THR A 124 20.25 -17.95 -10.69
CA THR A 124 20.47 -16.50 -10.63
C THR A 124 19.74 -15.64 -9.59
N VAL A 125 18.70 -16.05 -8.84
CA VAL A 125 18.00 -15.06 -7.99
C VAL A 125 17.51 -15.64 -6.66
N SER A 126 17.99 -15.07 -5.55
CA SER A 126 17.22 -14.95 -4.31
C SER A 126 15.89 -14.30 -4.69
N LEU A 127 14.73 -14.86 -4.34
CA LEU A 127 13.48 -14.11 -4.50
C LEU A 127 13.68 -12.72 -3.85
N ASP A 128 13.67 -11.67 -4.65
CA ASP A 128 13.87 -10.30 -4.17
C ASP A 128 12.51 -9.58 -4.09
N THR A 129 12.44 -8.48 -3.36
CA THR A 129 11.19 -7.73 -3.08
C THR A 129 10.40 -7.34 -4.34
N GLU A 130 11.08 -7.14 -5.47
CA GLU A 130 10.46 -6.85 -6.76
C GLU A 130 9.61 -8.02 -7.27
N LEU A 131 10.05 -9.26 -7.08
CA LEU A 131 9.31 -10.45 -7.49
C LEU A 131 8.05 -10.67 -6.65
N ILE A 132 8.12 -10.34 -5.35
CA ILE A 132 6.96 -10.37 -4.47
C ILE A 132 5.92 -9.35 -4.93
N THR A 133 6.35 -8.14 -5.29
CA THR A 133 5.47 -7.10 -5.84
C THR A 133 4.83 -7.55 -7.15
N LEU A 134 5.60 -8.23 -8.02
CA LEU A 134 5.09 -8.77 -9.27
C LEU A 134 4.03 -9.86 -9.04
N ARG A 135 4.24 -10.76 -8.07
CA ARG A 135 3.25 -11.79 -7.70
C ARG A 135 1.98 -11.18 -7.13
N MET A 136 2.08 -10.16 -6.27
CA MET A 136 0.90 -9.43 -5.77
C MET A 136 0.15 -8.76 -6.92
N THR A 137 0.85 -8.17 -7.89
CA THR A 137 0.21 -7.58 -9.09
C THR A 137 -0.49 -8.64 -9.95
N LEU A 138 0.12 -9.82 -10.11
CA LEU A 138 -0.50 -10.95 -10.80
C LEU A 138 -1.80 -11.38 -10.10
N CYS A 139 -1.84 -11.42 -8.77
CA CYS A 139 -3.08 -11.68 -8.02
C CYS A 139 -4.20 -10.69 -8.38
N ASP A 140 -3.88 -9.40 -8.53
CA ASP A 140 -4.87 -8.39 -8.91
C ASP A 140 -5.43 -8.63 -10.32
N VAL A 141 -4.58 -9.03 -11.27
CA VAL A 141 -5.02 -9.33 -12.65
C VAL A 141 -5.84 -10.62 -12.69
N LEU A 142 -5.46 -11.65 -11.94
CA LEU A 142 -6.24 -12.88 -11.80
C LEU A 142 -7.63 -12.59 -11.25
N ASN A 143 -7.73 -11.74 -10.22
CA ASN A 143 -9.00 -11.29 -9.67
C ASN A 143 -9.83 -10.51 -10.69
N ARG A 144 -9.22 -9.60 -11.48
CA ARG A 144 -9.92 -8.87 -12.54
C ARG A 144 -10.45 -9.82 -13.61
N GLN A 145 -9.66 -10.79 -14.04
CA GLN A 145 -10.10 -11.82 -14.99
C GLN A 145 -11.28 -12.63 -14.44
N ALA A 146 -11.20 -13.05 -13.18
CA ALA A 146 -12.24 -13.83 -12.52
C ALA A 146 -13.57 -13.05 -12.45
N ILE A 147 -13.52 -11.75 -12.19
CA ILE A 147 -14.70 -10.88 -12.12
C ILE A 147 -15.26 -10.60 -13.52
N ALA A 148 -14.41 -10.31 -14.51
CA ALA A 148 -14.82 -10.06 -15.88
C ALA A 148 -15.54 -11.26 -16.53
N GLY A 149 -15.24 -12.49 -16.08
CA GLY A 149 -15.91 -13.72 -16.51
C GLY A 149 -17.31 -13.93 -15.90
N ARG A 150 -17.74 -13.13 -14.92
CA ARG A 150 -19.05 -13.28 -14.26
C ARG A 150 -20.16 -12.56 -15.04
N SER A 151 -21.35 -13.16 -15.11
CA SER A 151 -22.54 -12.49 -15.64
C SER A 151 -22.99 -11.36 -14.70
N ASP A 152 -23.51 -10.26 -15.26
CA ASP A 152 -24.02 -9.10 -14.50
C ASP A 152 -25.06 -9.47 -13.40
N ASN A 153 -25.76 -10.60 -13.55
CA ASN A 153 -26.76 -11.08 -12.59
C ASN A 153 -26.16 -11.84 -11.38
N ASP A 154 -24.90 -12.25 -11.43
CA ASP A 154 -24.20 -13.01 -10.37
C ASP A 154 -23.21 -12.15 -9.57
N VAL A 155 -23.10 -10.87 -9.91
CA VAL A 155 -22.19 -9.88 -9.33
C VAL A 155 -22.26 -9.75 -7.79
N LEU A 156 -23.43 -10.00 -7.19
CA LEU A 156 -23.65 -9.95 -5.74
C LEU A 156 -23.63 -11.32 -5.06
N LYS A 157 -23.50 -12.40 -5.84
CA LYS A 157 -23.49 -13.75 -5.31
C LYS A 157 -22.05 -14.25 -5.33
N LEU A 158 -21.60 -14.73 -4.17
CA LEU A 158 -20.41 -15.57 -4.13
C LEU A 158 -20.59 -16.70 -5.16
N PRO A 159 -19.59 -16.96 -6.03
CA PRO A 159 -19.67 -18.11 -6.90
C PRO A 159 -19.80 -19.37 -6.04
N ALA A 160 -20.69 -20.27 -6.44
CA ALA A 160 -20.94 -21.50 -5.68
C ALA A 160 -19.72 -22.43 -5.65
N GLU A 161 -18.78 -22.26 -6.60
CA GLU A 161 -17.53 -23.00 -6.69
C GLU A 161 -16.34 -22.05 -6.87
N PRO A 162 -15.16 -22.36 -6.28
CA PRO A 162 -13.95 -21.59 -6.48
C PRO A 162 -13.55 -21.57 -7.96
N SER A 163 -13.29 -20.38 -8.50
CA SER A 163 -12.77 -20.25 -9.86
C SER A 163 -11.32 -20.74 -9.96
N ILE A 164 -10.88 -21.15 -11.15
CA ILE A 164 -9.48 -21.49 -11.42
C ILE A 164 -8.56 -20.32 -11.01
N GLN A 165 -8.98 -19.08 -11.29
CA GLN A 165 -8.26 -17.86 -10.91
C GLN A 165 -8.13 -17.72 -9.38
N ALA A 166 -9.16 -18.06 -8.61
CA ALA A 166 -9.10 -17.99 -7.15
C ALA A 166 -8.06 -18.97 -6.58
N ALA A 167 -8.00 -20.19 -7.12
CA ALA A 167 -6.96 -21.15 -6.78
C ALA A 167 -5.55 -20.65 -7.13
N GLN A 168 -5.40 -19.96 -8.27
CA GLN A 168 -4.13 -19.35 -8.68
C GLN A 168 -3.72 -18.20 -7.75
N VAL A 169 -4.65 -17.33 -7.33
CA VAL A 169 -4.38 -16.27 -6.33
C VAL A 169 -3.87 -16.88 -5.04
N TRP A 170 -4.54 -17.92 -4.54
CA TRP A 170 -4.10 -18.63 -3.34
C TRP A 170 -2.70 -19.24 -3.51
N GLN A 171 -2.44 -19.88 -4.65
CA GLN A 171 -1.12 -20.44 -4.94
C GLN A 171 -0.02 -19.37 -4.95
N GLN A 172 -0.27 -18.18 -5.51
CA GLN A 172 0.70 -17.09 -5.47
C GLN A 172 0.97 -16.64 -4.03
N TRP A 173 -0.06 -16.51 -3.19
CA TRP A 173 0.13 -16.19 -1.78
C TRP A 173 0.90 -17.26 -1.02
N GLN A 174 0.70 -18.55 -1.30
CA GLN A 174 1.53 -19.60 -0.72
C GLN A 174 3.03 -19.48 -1.06
N ILE A 175 3.35 -18.99 -2.26
CA ILE A 175 4.74 -18.73 -2.67
C ILE A 175 5.29 -17.51 -1.92
N ILE A 176 4.51 -16.43 -1.84
CA ILE A 176 4.86 -15.21 -1.10
C ILE A 176 5.07 -15.52 0.39
N ASP A 177 4.17 -16.29 1.01
CA ASP A 177 4.26 -16.67 2.42
C ASP A 177 5.54 -17.48 2.69
N ARG A 178 5.86 -18.44 1.81
CA ARG A 178 7.10 -19.22 1.93
C ARG A 178 8.33 -18.32 1.87
N TRP A 179 8.32 -17.30 1.03
CA TRP A 179 9.41 -16.35 0.95
C TRP A 179 9.62 -15.58 2.26
N TYR A 180 8.52 -15.11 2.86
CA TYR A 180 8.55 -14.41 4.14
C TYR A 180 8.94 -15.31 5.33
N LEU A 181 8.61 -16.61 5.26
CA LEU A 181 8.98 -17.60 6.28
C LEU A 181 10.46 -17.96 6.25
N VAL A 182 11.08 -17.98 5.07
CA VAL A 182 12.52 -18.18 4.95
C VAL A 182 13.21 -16.99 5.64
N ASP A 183 14.23 -17.27 6.45
CA ASP A 183 15.00 -16.29 7.24
C ASP A 183 14.19 -15.41 8.19
N ASP A 184 12.94 -15.79 8.51
CA ASP A 184 12.03 -15.03 9.38
C ASP A 184 11.89 -13.56 8.96
N ARG A 185 11.89 -13.30 7.63
CA ARG A 185 11.84 -11.95 7.05
C ARG A 185 10.67 -11.14 7.60
N LEU A 186 9.51 -11.78 7.80
CA LEU A 186 8.32 -11.11 8.29
C LEU A 186 8.50 -10.49 9.67
N ALA A 187 9.23 -11.16 10.58
CA ALA A 187 9.50 -10.66 11.92
C ALA A 187 10.48 -9.48 11.94
N SER A 188 11.27 -9.30 10.87
CA SER A 188 12.20 -8.18 10.72
C SER A 188 11.55 -6.90 10.19
N LEU A 189 10.32 -6.99 9.67
CA LEU A 189 9.62 -5.84 9.11
C LEU A 189 9.14 -4.87 10.21
N PRO A 190 9.10 -3.55 9.92
CA PRO A 190 8.32 -2.61 10.71
C PRO A 190 6.86 -3.07 10.85
N ILE A 191 6.25 -2.83 12.02
CA ILE A 191 4.89 -3.28 12.36
C ILE A 191 3.85 -2.89 11.28
N LEU A 192 3.97 -1.68 10.72
CA LEU A 192 3.04 -1.21 9.69
C LEU A 192 3.19 -1.98 8.36
N GLU A 193 4.41 -2.38 8.00
CA GLU A 193 4.66 -3.21 6.82
C GLU A 193 4.12 -4.62 7.03
N THR A 194 4.32 -5.20 8.22
CA THR A 194 3.71 -6.47 8.62
C THR A 194 2.17 -6.39 8.52
N ALA A 195 1.56 -5.33 9.06
CA ALA A 195 0.11 -5.12 8.96
C ALA A 195 -0.36 -4.97 7.51
N THR A 196 0.42 -4.27 6.67
CA THR A 196 0.16 -4.10 5.24
C THR A 196 0.17 -5.43 4.50
N TYR A 197 1.15 -6.29 4.77
CA TYR A 197 1.23 -7.64 4.21
C TYR A 197 -0.05 -8.45 4.49
N TYR A 198 -0.48 -8.50 5.76
CA TYR A 198 -1.70 -9.23 6.14
C TYR A 198 -2.97 -8.63 5.54
N ASN A 199 -3.06 -7.29 5.45
CA ASN A 199 -4.20 -6.65 4.80
C ASN A 199 -4.25 -6.97 3.29
N ASN A 200 -3.13 -6.89 2.59
CA ASN A 200 -3.06 -7.17 1.15
C ASN A 200 -3.45 -8.61 0.85
N ARG A 201 -2.95 -9.56 1.65
CA ARG A 201 -3.31 -10.98 1.54
C ARG A 201 -4.81 -11.19 1.76
N ALA A 202 -5.33 -10.68 2.86
CA ALA A 202 -6.74 -10.80 3.18
C ALA A 202 -7.63 -10.17 2.10
N TYR A 203 -7.26 -9.01 1.57
CA TYR A 203 -8.02 -8.31 0.55
C TYR A 203 -8.05 -9.06 -0.78
N GLN A 204 -6.89 -9.48 -1.30
CA GLN A 204 -6.84 -10.20 -2.57
C GLN A 204 -7.56 -11.56 -2.50
N ILE A 205 -7.51 -12.25 -1.35
CA ILE A 205 -8.27 -13.47 -1.11
C ILE A 205 -9.78 -13.17 -0.96
N ALA A 206 -10.16 -12.08 -0.29
CA ALA A 206 -11.56 -11.66 -0.20
C ALA A 206 -12.19 -11.43 -1.59
N ILE A 207 -11.46 -10.75 -2.48
CA ILE A 207 -11.92 -10.49 -3.85
C ILE A 207 -12.04 -11.78 -4.67
N SER A 208 -11.11 -12.72 -4.50
CA SER A 208 -11.17 -14.00 -5.21
C SER A 208 -12.40 -14.83 -4.78
N GLY A 209 -12.90 -14.60 -3.56
CA GLY A 209 -14.12 -15.21 -3.03
C GLY A 209 -13.89 -16.62 -2.48
N ASP A 210 -12.66 -16.99 -2.19
CA ASP A 210 -12.25 -18.30 -1.67
C ASP A 210 -11.41 -18.13 -0.38
N HIS A 211 -11.14 -19.19 0.38
CA HIS A 211 -10.31 -19.17 1.60
C HIS A 211 -10.67 -18.03 2.60
N ILE A 212 -11.98 -17.75 2.75
CA ILE A 212 -12.52 -16.64 3.55
C ILE A 212 -12.13 -16.75 5.03
N THR A 213 -11.96 -17.97 5.55
CA THR A 213 -11.59 -18.19 6.96
C THR A 213 -10.15 -17.73 7.22
N GLU A 214 -9.24 -18.09 6.33
CA GLU A 214 -7.82 -17.70 6.35
C GLU A 214 -7.69 -16.20 6.19
N ALA A 215 -8.40 -15.60 5.23
CA ALA A 215 -8.41 -14.15 5.05
C ALA A 215 -8.97 -13.40 6.27
N LEU A 216 -9.98 -13.95 6.95
CA LEU A 216 -10.48 -13.41 8.22
C LEU A 216 -9.44 -13.50 9.34
N GLN A 217 -8.61 -14.54 9.39
CA GLN A 217 -7.51 -14.62 10.36
C GLN A 217 -6.45 -13.56 10.07
N ASP A 218 -6.04 -13.42 8.81
CA ASP A 218 -5.05 -12.43 8.38
C ASP A 218 -5.50 -11.00 8.71
N ILE A 219 -6.74 -10.63 8.36
CA ILE A 219 -7.21 -9.27 8.62
C ILE A 219 -7.40 -8.98 10.11
N ASN A 220 -7.79 -9.98 10.92
CA ASN A 220 -7.87 -9.78 12.37
C ASN A 220 -6.47 -9.59 12.96
N HIS A 221 -5.47 -10.32 12.47
CA HIS A 221 -4.09 -10.12 12.89
C HIS A 221 -3.55 -8.73 12.47
N CYS A 222 -3.88 -8.26 11.27
CA CYS A 222 -3.62 -6.87 10.84
C CYS A 222 -4.23 -5.85 11.83
N ILE A 223 -5.50 -6.01 12.21
CA ILE A 223 -6.18 -5.12 13.16
C ILE A 223 -5.51 -5.18 14.54
N ASP A 224 -5.09 -6.35 15.01
CA ASP A 224 -4.39 -6.49 16.29
C ASP A 224 -3.04 -5.76 16.29
N LEU A 225 -2.27 -5.84 15.20
CA LEU A 225 -1.04 -5.08 15.00
C LEU A 225 -1.28 -3.55 15.01
N LEU A 226 -2.44 -3.11 14.55
CA LEU A 226 -2.88 -1.70 14.59
C LEU A 226 -3.44 -1.27 15.96
N GLY A 227 -3.34 -2.12 16.99
CA GLY A 227 -3.80 -1.84 18.36
C GLY A 227 -5.21 -2.36 18.65
N GLY A 228 -5.76 -3.23 17.80
CA GLY A 228 -7.00 -3.95 18.00
C GLY A 228 -8.27 -3.15 17.67
N ASP A 229 -9.42 -3.78 17.94
CA ASP A 229 -10.75 -3.26 17.59
C ASP A 229 -11.02 -1.85 18.13
N SER A 230 -10.62 -1.57 19.37
CA SER A 230 -10.87 -0.26 19.98
C SER A 230 -10.08 0.86 19.32
N MET A 231 -8.83 0.59 18.92
CA MET A 231 -8.01 1.58 18.21
C MET A 231 -8.55 1.82 16.79
N CYS A 232 -8.90 0.75 16.07
CA CYS A 232 -9.33 0.87 14.69
C CYS A 232 -10.75 1.48 14.57
N LEU A 233 -11.72 0.97 15.34
CA LEU A 233 -13.12 1.43 15.26
C LEU A 233 -13.34 2.83 15.82
N PHE A 234 -12.44 3.32 16.67
CA PHE A 234 -12.52 4.65 17.28
C PHE A 234 -11.27 5.49 16.99
N SER A 235 -10.63 5.24 15.84
CA SER A 235 -9.34 5.84 15.45
C SER A 235 -9.31 7.36 15.59
N GLN A 236 -10.40 8.06 15.23
CA GLN A 236 -10.49 9.51 15.40
C GLN A 236 -10.38 9.94 16.87
N SER A 237 -11.10 9.30 17.79
CA SER A 237 -10.98 9.59 19.23
C SER A 237 -9.60 9.21 19.75
N MET A 238 -9.08 8.06 19.29
CA MET A 238 -7.81 7.53 19.77
C MET A 238 -6.59 8.33 19.31
N SER A 239 -6.64 9.01 18.17
CA SER A 239 -5.57 9.94 17.76
C SER A 239 -5.44 11.12 18.74
N TYR A 240 -6.57 11.66 19.22
CA TYR A 240 -6.55 12.68 20.27
C TYR A 240 -6.03 12.14 21.60
N VAL A 241 -6.38 10.91 21.99
CA VAL A 241 -5.88 10.28 23.21
C VAL A 241 -4.36 10.04 23.14
N GLN A 242 -3.84 9.54 22.01
CA GLN A 242 -2.40 9.39 21.78
C GLN A 242 -1.69 10.75 21.83
N GLY A 243 -2.29 11.77 21.21
CA GLY A 243 -1.78 13.13 21.29
C GLY A 243 -1.77 13.70 22.72
N ALA A 244 -2.80 13.41 23.51
CA ALA A 244 -2.84 13.78 24.92
C ALA A 244 -1.75 13.07 25.73
N TYR A 245 -1.50 11.79 25.45
CA TYR A 245 -0.41 11.04 26.05
C TYR A 245 0.96 11.66 25.73
N GLN A 246 1.20 12.07 24.48
CA GLN A 246 2.43 12.78 24.10
C GLN A 246 2.58 14.11 24.85
N SER A 247 1.52 14.91 24.95
CA SER A 247 1.52 16.17 25.73
C SER A 247 1.74 15.93 27.22
N TYR A 248 1.13 14.89 27.78
CA TYR A 248 1.35 14.46 29.17
C TYR A 248 2.82 14.11 29.41
N HIS A 249 3.43 13.32 28.53
CA HIS A 249 4.86 12.98 28.63
C HIS A 249 5.77 14.22 28.49
N ALA A 250 5.37 15.18 27.67
CA ALA A 250 6.03 16.49 27.55
C ALA A 250 5.74 17.44 28.73
N LYS A 251 4.96 17.01 29.73
CA LYS A 251 4.53 17.80 30.90
C LYS A 251 3.66 19.01 30.56
N ASP A 252 2.99 18.98 29.41
CA ASP A 252 2.01 19.98 29.01
C ASP A 252 0.59 19.49 29.37
N THR A 253 0.24 19.64 30.64
CA THR A 253 -1.06 19.20 31.17
C THR A 253 -2.23 19.93 30.52
N SER A 254 -2.06 21.20 30.10
CA SER A 254 -3.14 21.98 29.50
C SER A 254 -3.53 21.42 28.13
N ILE A 255 -2.54 21.20 27.25
CA ILE A 255 -2.80 20.63 25.93
C ILE A 255 -3.28 19.18 26.05
N ALA A 256 -2.74 18.42 27.01
CA ALA A 256 -3.20 17.06 27.26
C ALA A 256 -4.69 17.00 27.63
N LEU A 257 -5.14 17.89 28.53
CA LEU A 257 -6.56 18.01 28.90
C LEU A 257 -7.44 18.42 27.73
N GLU A 258 -7.05 19.42 26.93
CA GLU A 258 -7.81 19.86 25.75
C GLU A 258 -8.03 18.71 24.74
N ARG A 259 -6.98 17.93 24.48
CA ARG A 259 -7.06 16.77 23.60
C ARG A 259 -7.97 15.68 24.18
N LEU A 260 -7.90 15.42 25.49
CA LEU A 260 -8.80 14.46 26.15
C LEU A 260 -10.25 14.91 26.13
N ASP A 261 -10.53 16.20 26.33
CA ASP A 261 -11.88 16.75 26.24
C ASP A 261 -12.46 16.54 24.84
N THR A 262 -11.65 16.78 23.80
CA THR A 262 -12.02 16.51 22.42
C THR A 262 -12.31 15.03 22.19
N ALA A 263 -11.41 14.13 22.63
CA ALA A 263 -11.60 12.69 22.52
C ALA A 263 -12.89 12.22 23.21
N ILE A 264 -13.12 12.69 24.45
CA ILE A 264 -14.27 12.33 25.27
C ILE A 264 -15.57 12.83 24.66
N SER A 265 -15.58 13.99 24.00
CA SER A 265 -16.78 14.49 23.30
C SER A 265 -17.25 13.51 22.21
N PHE A 266 -16.33 12.99 21.39
CA PHE A 266 -16.63 11.98 20.37
C PHE A 266 -17.06 10.65 20.99
N LEU A 267 -16.37 10.19 22.04
CA LEU A 267 -16.71 8.95 22.74
C LEU A 267 -18.08 9.04 23.44
N ALA A 268 -18.41 10.18 24.04
CA ALA A 268 -19.70 10.43 24.68
C ALA A 268 -20.84 10.38 23.66
N GLN A 269 -20.68 11.04 22.51
CA GLN A 269 -21.65 11.01 21.42
C GLN A 269 -21.88 9.57 20.93
N ARG A 270 -20.80 8.80 20.78
CA ARG A 270 -20.90 7.40 20.36
C ARG A 270 -21.58 6.55 21.43
N HIS A 271 -21.21 6.70 22.69
CA HIS A 271 -21.81 5.97 23.81
C HIS A 271 -23.32 6.20 23.90
N ALA A 272 -23.78 7.45 23.72
CA ALA A 272 -25.20 7.80 23.74
C ALA A 272 -26.04 7.07 22.67
N SER A 273 -25.40 6.64 21.58
CA SER A 273 -26.05 5.88 20.50
C SER A 273 -26.01 4.36 20.67
N LEU A 274 -25.30 3.85 21.69
CA LEU A 274 -25.14 2.41 21.89
C LEU A 274 -26.31 1.83 22.70
N PRO A 275 -26.96 0.75 22.24
CA PRO A 275 -27.96 0.07 23.04
C PRO A 275 -27.29 -0.63 24.24
N GLU A 276 -28.04 -0.77 25.33
CA GLU A 276 -27.61 -1.59 26.46
C GLU A 276 -27.32 -3.03 26.04
N VAL A 277 -26.40 -3.67 26.77
CA VAL A 277 -26.04 -5.06 26.53
C VAL A 277 -26.98 -5.93 27.34
N GLU A 278 -27.94 -6.60 26.69
CA GLU A 278 -28.83 -7.53 27.36
C GLU A 278 -28.06 -8.77 27.85
N PRO A 279 -28.24 -9.19 29.12
CA PRO A 279 -27.65 -10.42 29.61
C PRO A 279 -28.31 -11.64 28.95
N GLY A 280 -27.51 -12.50 28.30
CA GLY A 280 -28.00 -13.82 27.84
C GLY A 280 -27.82 -14.16 26.35
N VAL A 281 -26.89 -13.56 25.60
CA VAL A 281 -26.58 -14.02 24.23
C VAL A 281 -25.87 -15.39 24.30
N GLN A 282 -26.66 -16.47 24.22
CA GLN A 282 -26.23 -17.84 24.58
C GLN A 282 -25.44 -18.61 23.50
N ARG A 283 -25.23 -18.08 22.29
CA ARG A 283 -24.47 -18.81 21.25
C ARG A 283 -23.06 -18.24 21.06
N LYS A 284 -22.07 -18.99 21.53
CA LYS A 284 -20.63 -18.69 21.36
C LYS A 284 -20.32 -18.48 19.87
N GLY A 285 -19.75 -17.34 19.50
CA GLY A 285 -19.38 -17.00 18.13
C GLY A 285 -20.49 -16.40 17.25
N SER A 286 -21.69 -16.11 17.79
CA SER A 286 -22.72 -15.40 17.03
C SER A 286 -22.35 -13.92 16.83
N GLN A 287 -22.80 -13.30 15.72
CA GLN A 287 -22.60 -11.86 15.46
C GLN A 287 -23.08 -11.00 16.64
N ALA A 288 -24.23 -11.33 17.23
CA ALA A 288 -24.77 -10.63 18.39
C ALA A 288 -23.81 -10.66 19.59
N GLN A 289 -23.15 -11.80 19.83
CA GLN A 289 -22.18 -11.90 20.92
C GLN A 289 -20.92 -11.08 20.62
N ILE A 290 -20.40 -11.12 19.40
CA ILE A 290 -19.23 -10.32 18.99
C ILE A 290 -19.55 -8.83 19.13
N MET A 291 -20.73 -8.39 18.69
CA MET A 291 -21.17 -7.00 18.86
C MET A 291 -21.33 -6.62 20.33
N ALA A 292 -21.88 -7.51 21.16
CA ALA A 292 -21.99 -7.27 22.60
C ALA A 292 -20.61 -7.11 23.24
N GLN A 293 -19.66 -7.97 22.90
CA GLN A 293 -18.29 -7.90 23.37
C GLN A 293 -17.61 -6.58 22.95
N ARG A 294 -17.73 -6.19 21.68
CA ARG A 294 -17.23 -4.89 21.18
C ARG A 294 -17.79 -3.70 21.96
N ARG A 295 -19.07 -3.74 22.38
CA ARG A 295 -19.67 -2.68 23.22
C ARG A 295 -19.09 -2.65 24.63
N ILE A 296 -18.87 -3.81 25.23
CA ILE A 296 -18.23 -3.92 26.55
C ILE A 296 -16.81 -3.36 26.48
N ASP A 297 -16.05 -3.76 25.46
CA ASP A 297 -14.66 -3.33 25.29
C ASP A 297 -14.56 -1.83 24.97
N PHE A 298 -15.48 -1.29 24.17
CA PHE A 298 -15.64 0.16 23.99
C PHE A 298 -15.86 0.89 25.32
N ARG A 299 -16.81 0.43 26.15
CA ARG A 299 -17.09 1.06 27.45
C ARG A 299 -15.84 1.03 28.33
N LYS A 300 -15.16 -0.11 28.44
CA LYS A 300 -13.91 -0.23 29.20
C LYS A 300 -12.82 0.71 28.69
N MET A 301 -12.62 0.79 27.37
CA MET A 301 -11.67 1.72 26.76
C MET A 301 -12.04 3.17 27.09
N TYR A 302 -13.30 3.55 26.93
CA TYR A 302 -13.77 4.89 27.26
C TYR A 302 -13.57 5.22 28.76
N GLY A 303 -13.84 4.25 29.64
CA GLY A 303 -13.54 4.38 31.07
C GLY A 303 -12.05 4.62 31.34
N ARG A 304 -11.13 3.97 30.61
CA ARG A 304 -9.69 4.24 30.73
C ARG A 304 -9.32 5.65 30.28
N VAL A 305 -9.96 6.17 29.23
CA VAL A 305 -9.75 7.57 28.79
C VAL A 305 -10.24 8.56 29.86
N LEU A 306 -11.37 8.26 30.52
CA LEU A 306 -11.87 9.05 31.64
C LEU A 306 -10.92 9.00 32.85
N LEU A 307 -10.36 7.84 33.18
CA LEU A 307 -9.32 7.73 34.23
C LEU A 307 -8.09 8.57 33.90
N PHE A 308 -7.68 8.59 32.62
CA PHE A 308 -6.58 9.44 32.19
C PHE A 308 -6.87 10.92 32.44
N ARG A 309 -8.05 11.39 32.03
CA ARG A 309 -8.44 12.80 32.26
C ARG A 309 -8.58 13.10 33.76
N ALA A 310 -9.18 12.21 34.54
CA ALA A 310 -9.29 12.35 36.00
C ALA A 310 -7.92 12.52 36.68
N GLN A 311 -6.91 11.76 36.26
CA GLN A 311 -5.55 11.88 36.77
C GLN A 311 -4.97 13.27 36.50
N LEU A 312 -5.12 13.79 35.28
CA LEU A 312 -4.63 15.13 34.92
C LEU A 312 -5.43 16.26 35.58
N LEU A 313 -6.74 16.11 35.74
CA LEU A 313 -7.59 17.08 36.44
C LEU A 313 -7.20 17.23 37.91
N ARG A 314 -6.83 16.13 38.60
CA ARG A 314 -6.28 16.18 39.96
C ARG A 314 -4.98 16.98 40.01
N GLN A 315 -4.08 16.78 39.04
CA GLN A 315 -2.84 17.55 38.95
C GLN A 315 -3.10 19.05 38.66
N ALA A 316 -4.15 19.34 37.88
CA ALA A 316 -4.59 20.70 37.55
C ALA A 316 -5.47 21.35 38.63
N ASN A 317 -5.57 20.75 39.83
CA ASN A 317 -6.36 21.23 40.96
C ASN A 317 -7.88 21.40 40.64
N LYS A 318 -8.43 20.48 39.85
CA LYS A 318 -9.88 20.36 39.55
C LYS A 318 -10.46 19.03 40.09
N PRO A 319 -10.54 18.85 41.42
CA PRO A 319 -10.88 17.57 42.03
C PRO A 319 -12.32 17.12 41.78
N ASP A 320 -13.28 18.05 41.68
CA ASP A 320 -14.69 17.71 41.48
C ASP A 320 -14.94 17.09 40.09
N ASP A 321 -14.36 17.69 39.05
CA ASP A 321 -14.41 17.15 37.68
C ASP A 321 -13.71 15.80 37.60
N ALA A 322 -12.56 15.66 38.27
CA ALA A 322 -11.82 14.40 38.33
C ALA A 322 -12.63 13.27 39.00
N GLU A 323 -13.39 13.59 40.05
CA GLU A 323 -14.23 12.62 40.75
C GLU A 323 -15.43 12.19 39.89
N LEU A 324 -16.00 13.11 39.11
CA LEU A 324 -17.06 12.80 38.14
C LEU A 324 -16.58 11.79 37.10
N ASP A 325 -15.41 12.04 36.51
CA ASP A 325 -14.78 11.13 35.54
C ASP A 325 -14.45 9.77 36.15
N PHE A 326 -13.90 9.77 37.36
CA PHE A 326 -13.56 8.55 38.08
C PHE A 326 -14.78 7.65 38.32
N ARG A 327 -15.89 8.23 38.81
CA ARG A 327 -17.15 7.49 39.01
C ARG A 327 -17.71 6.96 37.70
N GLN A 328 -17.63 7.74 36.64
CA GLN A 328 -18.13 7.32 35.34
C GLN A 328 -17.27 6.18 34.74
N ALA A 329 -15.95 6.24 34.92
CA ALA A 329 -15.05 5.18 34.49
C ALA A 329 -15.35 3.83 35.19
N LEU A 330 -15.65 3.87 36.50
CA LEU A 330 -16.06 2.67 37.25
C LEU A 330 -17.35 2.07 36.71
N LYS A 331 -18.36 2.89 36.39
CA LYS A 331 -19.61 2.42 35.75
C LYS A 331 -19.37 1.73 34.41
N PHE A 332 -18.34 2.15 33.69
CA PHE A 332 -17.93 1.52 32.43
C PHE A 332 -17.02 0.31 32.60
N GLY A 333 -16.74 -0.12 33.84
CA GLY A 333 -15.96 -1.30 34.14
C GLY A 333 -14.45 -1.11 33.96
N ALA A 334 -13.96 0.13 33.94
CA ALA A 334 -12.53 0.39 34.06
C ALA A 334 -12.05 0.07 35.48
N VAL A 335 -10.80 -0.40 35.59
CA VAL A 335 -10.17 -0.80 36.86
C VAL A 335 -9.11 0.24 37.21
N PRO A 336 -9.38 1.18 38.14
CA PRO A 336 -8.47 2.31 38.39
C PRO A 336 -7.09 1.89 38.88
N ASP A 337 -7.03 0.89 39.76
CA ASP A 337 -5.77 0.43 40.36
C ASP A 337 -4.82 -0.20 39.32
N ALA A 338 -5.36 -0.68 38.20
CA ALA A 338 -4.60 -1.26 37.11
C ALA A 338 -4.38 -0.27 35.95
N PHE A 339 -4.88 0.97 36.06
CA PHE A 339 -4.77 1.95 34.99
C PHE A 339 -3.42 2.68 35.04
N GLN A 340 -2.78 2.77 33.89
CA GLN A 340 -1.58 3.55 33.64
C GLN A 340 -1.71 4.23 32.26
N PRO A 341 -1.40 5.53 32.11
CA PRO A 341 -1.53 6.25 30.84
C PRO A 341 -0.77 5.60 29.67
N GLU A 342 0.31 4.88 29.96
CA GLU A 342 1.16 4.15 29.02
C GLU A 342 0.39 3.11 28.21
N VAL A 343 -0.81 2.69 28.64
CA VAL A 343 -1.71 1.86 27.83
C VAL A 343 -2.11 2.53 26.51
N PHE A 344 -1.99 3.86 26.44
CA PHE A 344 -2.20 4.66 25.22
C PHE A 344 -0.90 5.02 24.51
N SER A 345 0.25 4.60 25.05
CA SER A 345 1.50 4.60 24.30
C SER A 345 1.37 3.52 23.21
N SER A 346 1.47 3.95 21.97
CA SER A 346 1.39 3.06 20.81
C SER A 346 2.63 3.27 19.96
N THR A 347 3.21 2.18 19.50
CA THR A 347 4.31 2.21 18.51
C THR A 347 3.84 2.85 17.21
N ILE A 348 2.56 2.66 16.85
CA ILE A 348 1.94 3.28 15.68
C ILE A 348 1.11 4.49 16.10
N LEU A 349 1.52 5.66 15.64
CA LEU A 349 0.76 6.90 15.81
C LEU A 349 -0.33 7.01 14.73
N ILE A 350 -1.53 7.38 15.15
CA ILE A 350 -2.67 7.62 14.26
C ILE A 350 -2.53 9.02 13.66
N ASN A 351 -1.71 9.13 12.62
CA ASN A 351 -1.67 10.28 11.71
C ASN A 351 -2.70 10.07 10.56
N PRO A 352 -2.89 11.04 9.64
CA PRO A 352 -3.80 10.88 8.50
C PRO A 352 -3.57 9.62 7.64
N GLU A 353 -2.32 9.26 7.37
CA GLU A 353 -1.97 8.13 6.51
C GLU A 353 -2.28 6.79 7.21
N THR A 354 -1.88 6.65 8.48
CA THR A 354 -2.24 5.51 9.32
C THR A 354 -3.75 5.40 9.47
N ALA A 355 -4.46 6.52 9.65
CA ALA A 355 -5.92 6.52 9.74
C ALA A 355 -6.58 6.06 8.42
N ASN A 356 -6.02 6.46 7.27
CA ASN A 356 -6.45 5.96 5.97
C ASN A 356 -6.22 4.45 5.86
N PHE A 357 -5.04 3.96 6.27
CA PHE A 357 -4.72 2.53 6.27
C PHE A 357 -5.64 1.73 7.20
N VAL A 358 -5.94 2.23 8.40
CA VAL A 358 -6.96 1.64 9.29
C VAL A 358 -8.31 1.57 8.57
N GLY A 359 -8.68 2.61 7.83
CA GLY A 359 -9.88 2.62 6.98
C GLY A 359 -9.88 1.49 5.94
N MET A 360 -8.74 1.27 5.26
CA MET A 360 -8.59 0.17 4.30
C MET A 360 -8.65 -1.20 4.97
N ALA A 361 -8.02 -1.39 6.13
CA ALA A 361 -8.09 -2.64 6.87
C ALA A 361 -9.52 -2.98 7.34
N LEU A 362 -10.26 -1.95 7.78
CA LEU A 362 -11.68 -2.09 8.12
C LEU A 362 -12.56 -2.37 6.89
N ASP A 363 -12.20 -1.83 5.72
CA ASP A 363 -12.88 -2.17 4.46
C ASP A 363 -12.70 -3.65 4.12
N THR A 364 -11.47 -4.14 4.13
CA THR A 364 -11.15 -5.56 3.90
C THR A 364 -11.91 -6.47 4.87
N ARG A 365 -11.88 -6.15 6.17
CA ARG A 365 -12.59 -6.95 7.18
C ARG A 365 -14.10 -6.88 7.01
N GLY A 366 -14.61 -5.70 6.66
CA GLY A 366 -16.02 -5.48 6.37
C GLY A 366 -16.49 -6.33 5.20
N LEU A 367 -15.74 -6.34 4.10
CA LEU A 367 -16.01 -7.20 2.95
C LEU A 367 -15.99 -8.68 3.35
N LEU A 368 -14.96 -9.14 4.06
CA LEU A 368 -14.87 -10.53 4.51
C LEU A 368 -16.02 -10.94 5.43
N HIS A 369 -16.46 -10.06 6.33
CA HIS A 369 -17.65 -10.30 7.14
C HIS A 369 -18.91 -10.43 6.26
N LEU A 370 -19.06 -9.59 5.24
CA LEU A 370 -20.19 -9.71 4.30
C LEU A 370 -20.16 -11.08 3.59
N LEU A 371 -18.99 -11.48 3.06
CA LEU A 371 -18.82 -12.76 2.37
C LEU A 371 -19.07 -13.95 3.31
N ASN A 372 -18.73 -13.82 4.59
CA ASN A 372 -19.00 -14.83 5.62
C ASN A 372 -20.43 -14.76 6.19
N SER A 373 -21.39 -14.12 5.50
CA SER A 373 -22.78 -13.97 5.94
C SER A 373 -22.93 -13.25 7.30
N GLN A 374 -22.04 -12.27 7.55
CA GLN A 374 -22.00 -11.44 8.76
C GLN A 374 -22.24 -9.94 8.51
N PRO A 375 -23.36 -9.57 7.89
CA PRO A 375 -23.58 -8.20 7.40
C PRO A 375 -23.67 -7.16 8.53
N GLN A 376 -24.06 -7.54 9.76
CA GLN A 376 -24.12 -6.60 10.88
C GLN A 376 -22.72 -6.22 11.41
N LEU A 377 -21.77 -7.17 11.39
CA LEU A 377 -20.37 -6.89 11.73
C LEU A 377 -19.73 -6.04 10.61
N ALA A 378 -19.96 -6.44 9.36
CA ALA A 378 -19.50 -5.73 8.19
C ALA A 378 -19.92 -4.25 8.19
N HIS A 379 -21.18 -3.98 8.53
CA HIS A 379 -21.74 -2.63 8.52
C HIS A 379 -21.01 -1.69 9.48
N LYS A 380 -20.58 -2.19 10.65
CA LYS A 380 -19.85 -1.37 11.63
C LYS A 380 -18.44 -1.03 11.19
N ASP A 381 -17.75 -1.99 10.57
CA ASP A 381 -16.40 -1.77 10.07
C ASP A 381 -16.43 -0.79 8.88
N LEU A 382 -17.36 -0.98 7.93
CA LEU A 382 -17.48 -0.12 6.75
C LEU A 382 -17.99 1.29 7.05
N ASP A 383 -18.86 1.46 8.04
CA ASP A 383 -19.26 2.79 8.50
C ASP A 383 -18.03 3.61 8.93
N GLN A 384 -17.12 2.98 9.68
CA GLN A 384 -15.90 3.64 10.14
C GLN A 384 -14.88 3.80 9.01
N ALA A 385 -14.73 2.81 8.14
CA ALA A 385 -13.85 2.87 6.97
C ALA A 385 -14.19 4.08 6.08
N VAL A 386 -15.48 4.28 5.75
CA VAL A 386 -15.92 5.43 4.94
C VAL A 386 -15.58 6.75 5.64
N ILE A 387 -15.73 6.86 6.97
CA ILE A 387 -15.40 8.09 7.71
C ILE A 387 -13.90 8.41 7.55
N LEU A 388 -13.03 7.44 7.81
CA LEU A 388 -11.57 7.64 7.80
C LEU A 388 -11.07 7.98 6.39
N VAL A 389 -11.47 7.20 5.39
CA VAL A 389 -11.03 7.43 3.99
C VAL A 389 -11.62 8.74 3.43
N SER A 390 -12.85 9.12 3.82
CA SER A 390 -13.42 10.43 3.44
C SER A 390 -12.71 11.61 4.11
N GLN A 391 -12.25 11.45 5.36
CA GLN A 391 -11.44 12.46 6.03
C GLN A 391 -10.09 12.62 5.33
N TYR A 392 -9.44 11.52 4.98
CA TYR A 392 -8.18 11.52 4.23
C TYR A 392 -8.33 12.21 2.86
N LEU A 393 -9.35 11.86 2.07
CA LEU A 393 -9.61 12.52 0.78
C LEU A 393 -9.74 14.04 0.93
N ARG A 394 -10.51 14.52 1.92
CA ARG A 394 -10.67 15.97 2.15
C ARG A 394 -9.36 16.67 2.51
N GLN A 395 -8.51 16.01 3.29
CA GLN A 395 -7.19 16.54 3.63
C GLN A 395 -6.29 16.57 2.40
N THR A 396 -6.25 15.49 1.61
CA THR A 396 -5.50 15.43 0.36
C THR A 396 -5.96 16.49 -0.65
N GLU A 397 -7.28 16.68 -0.83
CA GLU A 397 -7.83 17.74 -1.68
C GLU A 397 -7.39 19.13 -1.22
N SER A 398 -7.38 19.37 0.10
CA SER A 398 -6.92 20.64 0.66
C SER A 398 -5.41 20.85 0.43
N SER A 399 -4.58 19.82 0.65
CA SER A 399 -3.14 19.89 0.46
C SER A 399 -2.76 20.11 -1.00
N ILE A 400 -3.37 19.35 -1.93
CA ILE A 400 -3.13 19.48 -3.37
C ILE A 400 -3.55 20.87 -3.86
N LYS A 401 -4.64 21.43 -3.35
CA LYS A 401 -5.07 22.79 -3.71
C LYS A 401 -4.03 23.85 -3.33
N ILE A 402 -3.37 23.68 -2.18
CA ILE A 402 -2.29 24.58 -1.71
C ILE A 402 -1.03 24.39 -2.58
N GLU A 403 -0.67 23.14 -2.86
CA GLU A 403 0.55 22.78 -3.58
C GLU A 403 0.49 23.13 -5.08
N LYS A 404 -0.66 22.96 -5.73
CA LYS A 404 -0.90 23.43 -7.10
C LYS A 404 -0.75 24.94 -7.27
N GLY A 405 -0.92 25.71 -6.20
CA GLY A 405 -0.62 27.14 -6.19
C GLY A 405 0.87 27.47 -6.17
N SER A 406 1.73 26.48 -5.90
CA SER A 406 3.16 26.66 -5.62
C SER A 406 4.09 25.81 -6.53
N SER A 407 3.57 24.85 -7.30
CA SER A 407 4.37 23.85 -8.05
C SER A 407 4.27 23.98 -9.57
N SER A 408 5.35 23.60 -10.27
CA SER A 408 5.50 23.60 -11.73
C SER A 408 5.02 22.32 -12.42
N SER A 409 4.75 21.22 -11.68
CA SER A 409 4.38 19.91 -12.25
C SER A 409 3.11 19.32 -11.59
N PRO A 410 1.91 19.65 -12.08
CA PRO A 410 0.64 19.28 -11.46
C PRO A 410 0.12 17.86 -11.80
N MET A 411 0.76 17.13 -12.73
CA MET A 411 0.23 15.87 -13.28
C MET A 411 0.25 14.72 -12.25
N ASP A 412 1.33 14.56 -11.50
CA ASP A 412 1.47 13.51 -10.47
C ASP A 412 0.45 13.67 -9.32
N LEU A 413 0.09 14.92 -9.01
CA LEU A 413 -0.90 15.23 -7.97
C LEU A 413 -2.33 14.84 -8.39
N ASP A 414 -2.67 14.98 -9.67
CA ASP A 414 -3.98 14.59 -10.18
C ASP A 414 -4.16 13.07 -10.25
N GLU A 415 -3.12 12.34 -10.62
CA GLU A 415 -3.11 10.87 -10.56
C GLU A 415 -3.25 10.38 -9.13
N TYR A 416 -2.48 10.96 -8.21
CA TYR A 416 -2.58 10.64 -6.79
C TYR A 416 -3.99 10.94 -6.23
N LEU A 417 -4.57 12.11 -6.55
CA LEU A 417 -5.94 12.42 -6.14
C LEU A 417 -6.96 11.44 -6.72
N THR A 418 -6.78 11.01 -7.97
CA THR A 418 -7.63 10.01 -8.61
C THR A 418 -7.53 8.67 -7.89
N SER A 419 -6.33 8.26 -7.47
CA SER A 419 -6.11 7.05 -6.66
C SER A 419 -6.85 7.12 -5.32
N VAL A 420 -6.75 8.24 -4.59
CA VAL A 420 -7.45 8.42 -3.30
C VAL A 420 -8.97 8.44 -3.49
N LYS A 421 -9.48 9.08 -4.56
CA LYS A 421 -10.92 9.03 -4.89
C LYS A 421 -11.38 7.61 -5.23
N ARG A 422 -10.56 6.83 -5.93
CA ARG A 422 -10.84 5.43 -6.24
C ARG A 422 -10.94 4.60 -4.97
N GLN A 423 -10.00 4.77 -4.03
CA GLN A 423 -10.04 4.09 -2.72
C GLN A 423 -11.36 4.37 -2.01
N LEU A 424 -11.76 5.65 -1.89
CA LEU A 424 -13.04 5.98 -1.27
C LEU A 424 -14.24 5.36 -2.01
N ALA A 425 -14.20 5.35 -3.34
CA ALA A 425 -15.26 4.77 -4.15
C ALA A 425 -15.42 3.26 -3.91
N ILE A 426 -14.31 2.52 -3.74
CA ILE A 426 -14.31 1.09 -3.39
C ILE A 426 -15.00 0.89 -2.03
N VAL A 427 -14.56 1.60 -0.99
CA VAL A 427 -15.11 1.43 0.37
C VAL A 427 -16.60 1.77 0.42
N ILE A 428 -17.03 2.83 -0.27
CA ILE A 428 -18.45 3.20 -0.36
C ILE A 428 -19.24 2.13 -1.12
N TYR A 429 -18.66 1.57 -2.19
CA TYR A 429 -19.29 0.48 -2.92
C TYR A 429 -19.50 -0.74 -2.02
N HIS A 430 -18.48 -1.19 -1.30
CA HIS A 430 -18.61 -2.29 -0.32
C HIS A 430 -19.67 -1.99 0.74
N ARG A 431 -19.70 -0.77 1.29
CA ARG A 431 -20.73 -0.36 2.26
C ARG A 431 -22.13 -0.44 1.65
N SER A 432 -22.29 -0.05 0.39
CA SER A 432 -23.58 -0.17 -0.30
C SER A 432 -24.07 -1.61 -0.38
N LEU A 433 -23.16 -2.58 -0.59
CA LEU A 433 -23.49 -4.01 -0.62
C LEU A 433 -24.01 -4.49 0.74
N VAL A 434 -23.30 -4.09 1.80
CA VAL A 434 -23.72 -4.41 3.17
C VAL A 434 -25.04 -3.76 3.53
N LEU A 435 -25.25 -2.50 3.16
CA LEU A 435 -26.51 -1.78 3.39
C LEU A 435 -27.68 -2.47 2.69
N MET A 436 -27.48 -3.02 1.50
CA MET A 436 -28.50 -3.87 0.85
C MET A 436 -28.75 -5.15 1.65
N ALA A 437 -27.70 -5.81 2.15
CA ALA A 437 -27.81 -7.04 2.95
C ALA A 437 -28.46 -6.85 4.34
N VAL A 438 -28.55 -5.61 4.84
CA VAL A 438 -29.25 -5.27 6.11
C VAL A 438 -30.55 -4.48 5.87
N ASP A 439 -31.14 -4.61 4.68
CA ASP A 439 -32.43 -4.00 4.30
C ASP A 439 -32.47 -2.46 4.40
N LYS A 440 -31.33 -1.79 4.21
CA LYS A 440 -31.20 -0.32 4.16
C LYS A 440 -31.03 0.19 2.73
N THR A 441 -31.96 -0.19 1.85
CA THR A 441 -31.89 0.06 0.40
C THR A 441 -31.70 1.54 0.02
N GLU A 442 -32.39 2.48 0.69
CA GLU A 442 -32.23 3.91 0.39
C GLU A 442 -30.84 4.44 0.73
N ALA A 443 -30.23 3.96 1.81
CA ALA A 443 -28.86 4.29 2.18
C ALA A 443 -27.88 3.71 1.17
N ALA A 444 -28.06 2.45 0.76
CA ALA A 444 -27.25 1.83 -0.28
C ALA A 444 -27.31 2.62 -1.61
N GLN A 445 -28.50 3.07 -2.02
CA GLN A 445 -28.65 3.88 -3.23
C GLN A 445 -27.96 5.25 -3.13
N ARG A 446 -27.90 5.85 -1.93
CA ARG A 446 -27.11 7.08 -1.71
C ARG A 446 -25.62 6.81 -1.91
N ASP A 447 -25.11 5.73 -1.37
CA ASP A 447 -23.72 5.31 -1.54
C ASP A 447 -23.38 5.08 -3.02
N LEU A 448 -24.23 4.35 -3.75
CA LEU A 448 -24.04 4.14 -5.19
C LEU A 448 -24.09 5.44 -6.00
N ARG A 449 -24.84 6.45 -5.56
CA ARG A 449 -24.80 7.79 -6.19
C ARG A 449 -23.50 8.51 -5.87
N GLN A 450 -23.00 8.39 -4.64
CA GLN A 450 -21.73 8.98 -4.24
C GLN A 450 -20.55 8.37 -5.02
N VAL A 451 -20.52 7.07 -5.25
CA VAL A 451 -19.52 6.42 -6.12
C VAL A 451 -19.50 7.04 -7.53
N ARG A 452 -20.67 7.30 -8.11
CA ARG A 452 -20.79 7.98 -9.41
C ARG A 452 -20.31 9.43 -9.36
N GLN A 453 -20.58 10.14 -8.26
CA GLN A 453 -20.09 11.52 -8.06
C GLN A 453 -18.57 11.59 -7.94
N LEU A 454 -17.92 10.53 -7.47
CA LEU A 454 -16.46 10.40 -7.44
C LEU A 454 -15.86 10.08 -8.82
N GLY A 455 -16.68 9.82 -9.85
CA GLY A 455 -16.25 9.53 -11.21
C GLY A 455 -16.16 8.03 -11.56
N PHE A 456 -16.65 7.15 -10.69
CA PHE A 456 -16.52 5.69 -10.87
C PHE A 456 -17.88 5.02 -11.13
N LYS A 457 -17.86 3.90 -11.88
CA LYS A 457 -19.03 3.04 -12.08
C LYS A 457 -19.13 2.07 -10.90
N PRO A 458 -20.24 2.03 -10.15
CA PRO A 458 -20.42 1.02 -9.11
C PRO A 458 -20.53 -0.36 -9.73
N SER A 459 -19.54 -1.21 -9.48
CA SER A 459 -19.47 -2.58 -10.00
C SER A 459 -18.39 -3.38 -9.24
N PRO A 460 -18.39 -4.72 -9.29
CA PRO A 460 -17.34 -5.52 -8.70
C PRO A 460 -15.95 -5.28 -9.28
N MET A 461 -15.84 -4.69 -10.46
CA MET A 461 -14.55 -4.29 -11.04
C MET A 461 -13.92 -3.10 -10.29
N LEU A 462 -14.66 -2.48 -9.37
CA LEU A 462 -14.19 -1.43 -8.47
C LEU A 462 -13.67 -2.08 -7.18
N PHE A 463 -12.46 -2.62 -7.26
CA PHE A 463 -11.67 -3.13 -6.13
C PHE A 463 -10.20 -2.73 -6.25
#